data_AF-A0A8B5WTX8-F1
#
_entry.id   AF-A0A8B5WTX8-F1
#
_cell.length_a   1.000
_cell.length_b   1.000
_cell.length_c   1.000
_cell.angle_alpha   90.00
_cell.angle_beta   90.00
_cell.angle_gamma   90.00
#
_symmetry.space_group_name_H-M   'P 1'
#
loop_
_entity.id
_entity.type
_entity.pdbx_description
1 polymer ?
#
loop_
_entity_poly.entity_id
_entity_poly.type
_entity_poly.pdbx_seq_one_letter_code
_entity_poly.pdbx_strand_id
1 'polypeptide(L)' 'MQPQPLIHLTPEQYLSQERRSKTKSEYFDGEIFAMAGASREHNQISANLVRVLGNHLLDKPCSVY' A
#
# COMPACT_ATOMS: atom_id res chain seq x y z
N MET A 1 21.81 -0.80 -11.20
CA MET A 1 20.33 -0.94 -11.33
C MET A 1 19.98 -0.59 -12.76
N GLN A 2 19.39 -1.51 -13.53
CA GLN A 2 18.89 -1.19 -14.86
C GLN A 2 17.54 -0.48 -14.72
N PRO A 3 17.28 0.60 -15.46
CA PRO A 3 15.96 1.24 -15.45
C PRO A 3 14.95 0.28 -16.10
N GLN A 4 13.89 -0.05 -15.37
CA GLN A 4 12.74 -0.77 -15.93
C GLN A 4 12.13 0.11 -17.04
N PRO A 5 11.80 -0.44 -18.23
CA PRO A 5 11.16 0.35 -19.28
C PRO A 5 9.88 1.01 -18.76
N LEU A 6 9.73 2.31 -19.00
CA LEU A 6 8.54 3.10 -18.66
C LEU A 6 7.35 2.65 -19.52
N ILE A 7 6.68 1.58 -19.09
CA ILE A 7 5.37 1.20 -19.60
C ILE A 7 4.37 2.01 -18.77
N HIS A 8 3.82 3.07 -19.36
CA HIS A 8 2.69 3.77 -18.75
C HIS A 8 1.48 2.83 -18.72
N LEU A 9 1.12 2.37 -17.52
CA LEU A 9 -0.03 1.51 -17.29
C LEU A 9 -1.26 2.35 -16.96
N THR A 10 -2.44 1.93 -17.40
CA THR A 10 -3.68 2.49 -16.83
C THR A 10 -3.93 1.88 -15.44
N PRO A 11 -4.70 2.56 -14.57
CA PRO A 11 -5.09 1.99 -13.28
C PRO A 11 -5.76 0.61 -13.39
N GLU A 12 -6.57 0.37 -14.42
CA GLU A 12 -7.25 -0.91 -14.63
C GLU A 12 -6.29 -2.03 -15.00
N GLN A 13 -5.28 -1.71 -15.81
CA GLN A 13 -4.21 -2.65 -16.19
C GLN A 13 -3.36 -3.00 -14.96
N TYR A 14 -2.97 -1.99 -14.17
CA TYR A 14 -2.28 -2.18 -12.91
C TYR A 14 -3.08 -3.09 -11.97
N LEU A 15 -4.35 -2.78 -11.67
CA LEU A 15 -5.19 -3.59 -10.78
C LEU A 15 -5.36 -5.04 -11.26
N SER A 16 -5.42 -5.24 -12.58
CA SER A 16 -5.51 -6.58 -13.18
C SER A 16 -4.21 -7.36 -13.06
N GLN A 17 -3.06 -6.69 -13.12
CA GLN A 17 -1.75 -7.28 -12.88
C GLN A 17 -1.54 -7.57 -11.39
N GLU A 18 -1.81 -6.58 -10.53
CA GLU A 18 -1.60 -6.63 -9.08
C GLU A 18 -2.38 -7.79 -8.43
N ARG A 19 -3.63 -8.04 -8.86
CA ARG A 19 -4.44 -9.19 -8.39
C ARG A 19 -3.82 -10.56 -8.65
N ARG A 20 -2.92 -10.68 -9.63
CA ARG A 20 -2.22 -11.92 -9.98
C ARG A 20 -0.78 -11.93 -9.46
N SER A 21 -0.32 -10.82 -8.89
CA SER A 21 1.05 -10.68 -8.41
C SER A 21 1.26 -11.45 -7.11
N LYS A 22 2.45 -12.01 -6.93
CA LYS A 22 2.87 -12.65 -5.66
C LYS A 22 3.37 -11.64 -4.64
N THR A 23 3.78 -10.47 -5.11
CA THR A 23 4.36 -9.39 -4.31
C THR A 23 3.55 -8.12 -4.53
N LYS A 24 3.42 -7.31 -3.49
CA LYS A 24 2.71 -6.04 -3.60
C LYS A 24 3.54 -4.99 -4.33
N SER A 25 2.85 -4.14 -5.05
CA SER A 25 3.42 -2.97 -5.72
C SER A 25 2.57 -1.72 -5.44
N GLU A 26 3.13 -0.55 -5.69
CA GLU A 26 2.43 0.72 -5.66
C GLU A 26 2.36 1.29 -7.06
N TYR A 27 1.20 1.85 -7.42
CA TYR A 27 1.01 2.54 -8.69
C TYR A 27 0.98 4.05 -8.47
N PHE A 28 1.78 4.77 -9.26
CA PHE A 28 1.81 6.23 -9.22
C PHE A 28 2.07 6.77 -10.64
N ASP A 29 1.12 7.57 -11.15
CA ASP A 29 1.19 8.25 -12.45
C ASP A 29 1.59 7.38 -13.66
N GLY A 30 1.08 6.15 -13.70
CA GLY A 30 1.37 5.21 -14.79
C GLY A 30 2.55 4.29 -14.51
N GLU A 31 3.29 4.51 -13.43
CA GLU A 31 4.46 3.74 -13.04
C GLU A 31 4.15 2.78 -11.87
N ILE A 32 4.90 1.68 -11.81
CA ILE A 32 4.82 0.69 -10.72
C ILE A 32 6.11 0.69 -9.92
N PHE A 33 5.98 0.82 -8.60
CA PHE A 33 7.06 0.75 -7.63
C PHE A 33 6.92 -0.51 -6.79
N ALA A 34 8.02 -1.21 -6.54
CA ALA A 34 7.99 -2.33 -5.60
C ALA A 34 7.71 -1.80 -4.18
N MET A 35 6.65 -2.30 -3.53
CA MET A 35 6.43 -1.95 -2.13
C MET A 35 7.52 -2.54 -1.27
N ALA A 36 8.04 -1.75 -0.32
CA ALA A 36 8.84 -2.30 0.75
C ALA A 36 7.97 -3.25 1.58
N GLY A 37 8.47 -4.46 1.82
CA GLY A 37 7.87 -5.33 2.83
C GLY A 37 7.92 -4.66 4.21
N ALA A 38 7.09 -5.11 5.14
CA ALA A 38 7.12 -4.62 6.51
C ALA A 38 7.85 -5.59 7.43
N SER A 39 8.75 -5.08 8.27
CA SER A 39 9.29 -5.87 9.39
C SER A 39 8.22 -6.10 10.45
N ARG A 40 8.48 -7.05 11.35
CA ARG A 40 7.59 -7.31 12.49
C ARG A 40 7.44 -6.06 13.38
N GLU A 41 8.53 -5.34 13.60
CA GLU A 41 8.59 -4.13 14.42
C GLU A 41 7.79 -3.00 13.77
N HIS A 42 7.93 -2.82 12.46
CA HIS A 42 7.12 -1.87 11.70
C HIS A 42 5.62 -2.18 11.85
N ASN A 43 5.23 -3.45 11.65
CA ASN A 43 3.84 -3.87 11.82
C ASN A 43 3.32 -3.64 13.23
N GLN A 44 4.14 -3.88 14.26
CA GLN A 44 3.76 -3.67 15.65
C GLN A 44 3.50 -2.19 15.96
N ILE A 45 4.33 -1.28 15.42
CA ILE A 45 4.14 0.17 15.57
C ILE A 45 2.85 0.60 14.87
N SER A 46 2.67 0.22 13.60
CA SER A 46 1.47 0.59 12.82
C SER A 46 0.19 0.07 13.47
N ALA A 47 0.17 -1.19 13.92
CA ALA A 47 -1.01 -1.77 14.58
C ALA A 47 -1.35 -1.06 15.90
N ASN A 48 -0.34 -0.65 16.67
CA ASN A 48 -0.57 0.12 17.89
C ASN A 48 -1.18 1.50 17.60
N LEU A 49 -0.71 2.18 16.55
CA LEU A 49 -1.27 3.47 16.14
C LEU A 49 -2.73 3.32 15.68
N VAL A 50 -3.02 2.35 14.81
CA VAL A 50 -4.38 2.06 14.34
C VAL A 50 -5.31 1.78 15.53
N ARG A 51 -4.88 0.97 16.50
CA ARG A 51 -5.68 0.67 17.70
C ARG A 51 -5.97 1.91 18.54
N VAL A 52 -4.96 2.71 18.86
CA VAL A 52 -5.13 3.88 19.74
C VAL A 52 -5.99 4.94 19.06
N LEU A 53 -5.74 5.21 17.78
CA LEU A 53 -6.53 6.16 17.00
C LEU A 53 -7.95 5.65 16.78
N GLY A 54 -8.12 4.36 16.44
CA GLY A 54 -9.42 3.74 16.23
C GLY A 54 -10.32 3.85 17.46
N ASN A 55 -9.77 3.57 18.65
CA ASN A 55 -10.51 3.75 19.90
C ASN A 55 -10.93 5.21 20.14
N HIS A 56 -10.10 6.18 19.77
CA HIS A 56 -10.43 7.60 19.93
C HIS A 56 -11.50 8.09 18.94
N LEU A 57 -11.66 7.39 17.81
CA LEU A 57 -12.54 7.79 16.70
C LEU A 57 -13.87 7.02 16.67
N LEU A 58 -14.13 6.10 17.60
CA LEU A 58 -15.27 5.17 17.56
C LEU A 58 -16.64 5.84 17.29
N ASP A 59 -16.92 6.95 17.98
CA ASP A 59 -18.19 7.69 17.86
C ASP A 59 -18.06 8.97 17.01
N LYS A 60 -17.02 9.05 16.15
CA LYS A 60 -16.70 10.21 15.31
C LYS A 60 -16.89 9.85 13.84
N PRO A 61 -17.12 10.84 12.95
CA PRO A 61 -17.27 10.61 11.51
C PRO A 61 -15.93 10.34 10.79
N CYS A 62 -14.91 9.85 11.51
CA CYS A 62 -13.56 9.64 10.99
C CYS A 62 -13.11 8.20 11.25
N SER A 63 -12.27 7.67 10.37
CA SER A 63 -11.72 6.31 10.46
C SER A 63 -10.20 6.33 10.30
N VAL A 64 -9.54 5.31 10.82
CA VAL A 64 -8.11 5.04 10.62
C VAL A 64 -7.97 3.61 10.08
N TYR A 65 -7.01 3.41 9.17
CA TYR A 65 -6.73 2.13 8.50
C TYR A 65 -5.22 1.88 8.45
#